data_AF-A0A3G6PFQ9-F1
#
_entry.id   AF-A0A3G6PFQ9-F1
#
_cell.length_a   1.000
_cell.length_b   1.000
_cell.length_c   1.000
_cell.angle_alpha   90.00
_cell.angle_beta   90.00
_cell.angle_gamma   90.00
#
_symmetry.space_group_name_H-M   'P 1'
#
loop_
_entity.id
_entity.type
_entity.pdbx_description
1 polymer ?
#
loop_
_entity_poly.entity_id
_entity_poly.type
_entity_poly.pdbx_seq_one_letter_code
_entity_poly.pdbx_strand_id
1 'polypeptide(L)'
;MKRSDAIQSKTAIIKTAIRLFRNQGLEVSLTEITKQAGVSRMTFYRHFPDKKAIITAIFHYNLDRLAIYSKRLEKDNQAFLKLLYLLLKKRVEYNLFVSYMDEKQGIPTSDKLFKLFENPIEKAKSAGLLREDFNGRSDLLLLIMMVGGAASHYNVPGCDHTTERTIQLIMEGIIKK
;
A
#
# COMPACT_ATOMS: atom_id res chain seq x y z
N MET A 1 -15.10 -1.43 -27.68
CA MET A 1 -14.70 -0.77 -26.41
C MET A 1 -13.48 0.09 -26.69
N LYS A 2 -13.55 1.41 -26.48
CA LYS A 2 -12.39 2.30 -26.71
C LYS A 2 -11.37 2.13 -25.58
N ARG A 3 -10.09 2.42 -25.84
CA ARG A 3 -9.00 2.30 -24.85
C ARG A 3 -9.26 3.11 -23.57
N SER A 4 -9.92 4.27 -23.71
CA SER A 4 -10.35 5.11 -22.60
C SER A 4 -11.37 4.38 -21.69
N ASP A 5 -12.41 3.80 -22.28
CA ASP A 5 -13.46 3.07 -21.55
C ASP A 5 -12.89 1.87 -20.79
N ALA A 6 -11.91 1.18 -21.38
CA ALA A 6 -11.22 0.06 -20.75
C ALA A 6 -10.43 0.49 -19.50
N ILE A 7 -9.76 1.64 -19.56
CA ILE A 7 -9.00 2.20 -18.43
C ILE A 7 -9.92 2.69 -17.32
N GLN A 8 -11.02 3.35 -17.69
CA GLN A 8 -12.03 3.82 -16.74
C GLN A 8 -12.71 2.64 -16.03
N SER A 9 -13.11 1.61 -16.78
CA SER A 9 -13.71 0.39 -16.24
C SER A 9 -12.75 -0.32 -15.27
N LYS A 10 -11.48 -0.49 -15.66
CA LYS A 10 -10.45 -1.07 -14.79
C LYS A 10 -10.29 -0.28 -13.48
N THR A 11 -10.22 1.04 -13.58
CA THR A 11 -10.05 1.93 -12.41
C THR A 11 -11.28 1.91 -11.49
N ALA A 12 -12.49 1.88 -12.06
CA ALA A 12 -13.74 1.78 -11.30
C ALA A 12 -13.82 0.47 -10.51
N ILE A 13 -13.44 -0.65 -11.13
CA ILE A 13 -13.36 -1.94 -10.47
C ILE A 13 -12.37 -1.90 -9.30
N ILE A 14 -11.15 -1.40 -9.52
CA ILE A 14 -10.10 -1.31 -8.48
C ILE A 14 -10.57 -0.46 -7.29
N LYS A 15 -11.09 0.74 -7.54
CA LYS A 15 -11.58 1.63 -6.46
C LYS A 15 -12.72 1.00 -5.66
N THR A 16 -13.63 0.34 -6.36
CA THR A 16 -14.77 -0.35 -5.74
C THR A 16 -14.30 -1.50 -4.85
N ALA A 17 -13.38 -2.32 -5.36
CA ALA A 17 -12.81 -3.43 -4.61
C ALA A 17 -12.06 -2.95 -3.36
N ILE A 18 -11.24 -1.90 -3.45
CA ILE A 18 -10.59 -1.28 -2.28
C ILE A 18 -11.61 -0.91 -1.20
N ARG A 19 -12.69 -0.23 -1.60
CA ARG A 19 -13.74 0.20 -0.67
C ARG A 19 -14.44 -0.99 -0.02
N LEU A 20 -14.82 -2.00 -0.80
CA LEU A 20 -15.53 -3.17 -0.29
C LEU A 20 -14.64 -4.02 0.63
N PHE A 21 -13.40 -4.29 0.21
CA PHE A 21 -12.46 -5.05 1.04
C PHE A 21 -12.16 -4.37 2.37
N ARG A 22 -12.05 -3.04 2.39
CA ARG A 22 -11.85 -2.28 3.63
C ARG A 22 -13.03 -2.39 4.58
N ASN A 23 -14.25 -2.42 4.06
CA ASN A 23 -15.46 -2.32 4.89
C ASN A 23 -16.04 -3.70 5.27
N GLN A 24 -15.84 -4.71 4.44
CA GLN A 24 -16.50 -6.02 4.56
C GLN A 24 -15.50 -7.19 4.60
N GLY A 25 -14.20 -6.91 4.59
CA GLY A 25 -13.16 -7.93 4.53
C GLY A 25 -13.06 -8.58 3.15
N LEU A 26 -12.27 -9.66 3.06
CA LEU A 26 -11.98 -10.28 1.76
C LEU A 26 -13.07 -11.21 1.27
N GLU A 27 -14.04 -11.60 2.09
CA GLU A 27 -15.13 -12.50 1.68
C GLU A 27 -16.09 -11.88 0.65
N VAL A 28 -15.92 -10.60 0.32
CA VAL A 28 -16.65 -9.92 -0.74
C VAL A 28 -16.54 -10.69 -2.07
N SER A 29 -17.71 -11.07 -2.60
CA SER A 29 -17.80 -11.79 -3.86
C SER A 29 -17.47 -10.91 -5.08
N LEU A 30 -16.98 -11.53 -6.15
CA LEU A 30 -16.77 -10.86 -7.43
C LEU A 30 -18.07 -10.24 -7.96
N THR A 31 -19.21 -10.90 -7.74
CA THR A 31 -20.53 -10.40 -8.11
C THR A 31 -20.83 -9.07 -7.44
N GLU A 32 -20.56 -8.95 -6.13
CA GLU A 32 -20.78 -7.70 -5.39
C GLU A 32 -19.86 -6.59 -5.90
N ILE A 33 -18.58 -6.90 -6.15
CA ILE A 33 -17.63 -5.94 -6.75
C ILE A 33 -18.14 -5.45 -8.11
N THR A 34 -18.58 -6.36 -8.98
CA THR A 34 -19.08 -5.99 -10.32
C THR A 34 -20.34 -5.14 -10.26
N LYS A 35 -21.28 -5.48 -9.37
CA LYS A 35 -22.53 -4.77 -9.17
C LYS A 35 -22.26 -3.35 -8.67
N GLN A 36 -21.43 -3.19 -7.66
CA GLN A 36 -21.08 -1.90 -7.08
C GLN A 36 -20.20 -1.04 -7.99
N ALA A 37 -19.41 -1.66 -8.87
CA ALA A 37 -18.59 -0.97 -9.85
C ALA A 37 -19.38 -0.57 -11.12
N GLY A 38 -20.64 -1.03 -11.25
CA GLY A 38 -21.47 -0.76 -12.43
C GLY A 38 -20.96 -1.45 -13.70
N VAL A 39 -20.34 -2.63 -13.58
CA VAL A 39 -19.77 -3.38 -14.72
C VAL A 39 -20.33 -4.80 -14.80
N SER A 40 -20.31 -5.38 -16.01
CA SER A 40 -20.64 -6.80 -16.18
C SER A 40 -19.54 -7.72 -15.64
N ARG A 41 -19.87 -8.96 -15.27
CA ARG A 41 -18.86 -9.98 -14.90
C ARG A 41 -17.89 -10.25 -16.06
N MET A 42 -18.37 -10.26 -17.30
CA MET A 42 -17.52 -10.44 -18.49
C MET A 42 -16.47 -9.31 -18.61
N THR A 43 -16.87 -8.06 -18.31
CA THR A 43 -15.95 -6.92 -18.27
C THR A 43 -14.92 -7.08 -17.15
N PHE A 44 -15.32 -7.58 -15.98
CA PHE A 44 -14.41 -7.86 -14.88
C PHE A 44 -13.38 -8.93 -15.27
N TYR A 45 -13.82 -10.09 -15.74
CA TYR A 45 -12.92 -11.20 -16.10
C TYR A 45 -11.95 -10.83 -17.23
N ARG A 46 -12.34 -9.92 -18.14
CA ARG A 46 -11.43 -9.36 -19.15
C ARG A 46 -10.25 -8.59 -18.54
N HIS A 47 -10.44 -7.97 -17.37
CA HIS A 47 -9.39 -7.22 -16.67
C HIS A 47 -8.67 -8.03 -15.59
N PHE A 48 -9.41 -8.89 -14.90
CA PHE A 48 -8.96 -9.62 -13.72
C PHE A 48 -9.47 -11.06 -13.81
N PRO A 49 -8.63 -12.02 -14.26
CA PRO A 49 -9.07 -13.41 -14.43
C PRO A 49 -9.48 -14.05 -13.09
N ASP A 50 -8.89 -13.61 -11.98
CA ASP A 50 -9.19 -14.11 -10.65
C ASP A 50 -9.09 -13.01 -9.58
N LYS A 51 -9.36 -13.40 -8.33
CA LYS A 51 -9.28 -12.53 -7.15
C LYS A 51 -7.85 -12.08 -6.86
N LYS A 52 -6.82 -12.89 -7.17
CA LYS A 52 -5.41 -12.51 -6.98
C LYS A 52 -5.02 -11.39 -7.94
N ALA A 53 -5.48 -11.43 -9.18
CA ALA A 53 -5.19 -10.42 -10.20
C ALA A 53 -5.73 -9.04 -9.83
N ILE A 54 -6.94 -8.95 -9.27
CA ILE A 54 -7.47 -7.66 -8.78
C ILE A 54 -6.71 -7.17 -7.55
N ILE A 55 -6.32 -8.06 -6.64
CA ILE A 55 -5.51 -7.73 -5.47
C ILE A 55 -4.16 -7.16 -5.91
N THR A 56 -3.44 -7.83 -6.80
CA THR A 56 -2.18 -7.33 -7.40
C THR A 56 -2.36 -5.98 -8.09
N ALA A 57 -3.47 -5.78 -8.81
CA ALA A 57 -3.76 -4.51 -9.43
C ALA A 57 -4.01 -3.36 -8.44
N ILE A 58 -4.63 -3.66 -7.28
CA ILE A 58 -4.78 -2.70 -6.19
C ILE A 58 -3.40 -2.28 -5.64
N PHE A 59 -2.47 -3.22 -5.47
CA PHE A 59 -1.10 -2.91 -5.06
C PHE A 59 -0.42 -1.93 -6.01
N HIS A 60 -0.43 -2.23 -7.31
CA HIS A 60 0.14 -1.34 -8.32
C HIS A 60 -0.55 0.02 -8.35
N TYR A 61 -1.89 0.05 -8.27
CA TYR A 61 -2.66 1.29 -8.25
C TYR A 61 -2.22 2.23 -7.11
N ASN A 62 -2.05 1.70 -5.92
CA ASN A 62 -1.64 2.49 -4.76
C ASN A 62 -0.14 2.84 -4.79
N LEU A 63 0.73 1.99 -5.33
CA LEU A 63 2.13 2.36 -5.59
C LEU A 63 2.22 3.52 -6.58
N ASP A 64 1.39 3.53 -7.63
CA ASP A 64 1.32 4.66 -8.57
C ASP A 64 0.80 5.93 -7.88
N ARG A 65 -0.16 5.81 -6.97
CA ARG A 65 -0.63 6.93 -6.13
C ARG A 65 0.47 7.46 -5.22
N LEU A 66 1.27 6.57 -4.62
CA LEU A 66 2.42 6.95 -3.78
C LEU A 66 3.51 7.64 -4.62
N ALA A 67 3.74 7.18 -5.86
CA ALA A 67 4.64 7.83 -6.80
C ALA A 67 4.19 9.24 -7.21
N ILE A 68 2.89 9.42 -7.47
CA ILE A 68 2.31 10.74 -7.73
C ILE A 68 2.49 11.65 -6.50
N TYR A 69 2.29 11.11 -5.30
CA TYR A 69 2.46 11.88 -4.06
C TYR A 69 3.94 12.26 -3.83
N SER A 70 4.87 11.32 -4.04
CA SER A 70 6.31 11.58 -3.94
C SER A 70 6.76 12.71 -4.87
N LYS A 71 6.29 12.72 -6.13
CA LYS A 71 6.57 13.82 -7.07
C LYS A 71 6.10 15.19 -6.55
N ARG A 72 4.97 15.24 -5.84
CA ARG A 72 4.47 16.50 -5.24
C ARG A 72 5.33 16.99 -4.07
N LEU A 73 6.06 16.09 -3.43
CA LEU A 73 6.95 16.35 -2.30
C LEU A 73 8.41 16.51 -2.72
N GLU A 74 8.72 16.62 -4.01
CA GLU A 74 10.09 16.56 -4.51
C GLU A 74 11.03 17.59 -3.86
N LYS A 75 10.52 18.77 -3.49
CA LYS A 75 11.30 19.84 -2.84
C LYS A 75 11.25 19.81 -1.30
N ASP A 76 10.56 18.83 -0.73
CA ASP A 76 10.34 18.74 0.71
C ASP A 76 11.34 17.77 1.35
N ASN A 77 12.16 18.27 2.28
CA ASN A 77 13.13 17.43 3.00
C ASN A 77 12.45 16.38 3.90
N GLN A 78 11.18 16.59 4.28
CA GLN A 78 10.37 15.62 5.03
C GLN A 78 9.61 14.64 4.11
N ALA A 79 9.86 14.66 2.79
CA ALA A 79 9.17 13.79 1.84
C ALA A 79 9.20 12.31 2.26
N PHE A 80 10.37 11.84 2.74
CA PHE A 80 10.51 10.47 3.23
C PHE A 80 9.55 10.15 4.37
N LEU A 81 9.51 10.97 5.43
CA LEU A 81 8.66 10.74 6.60
C LEU A 81 7.17 10.74 6.20
N LYS A 82 6.77 11.66 5.32
CA LYS A 82 5.40 11.75 4.81
C LYS A 82 5.02 10.55 3.95
N LEU A 83 5.93 10.09 3.09
CA LEU A 83 5.74 8.91 2.25
C LEU A 83 5.69 7.63 3.09
N LEU A 84 6.58 7.51 4.07
CA LEU A 84 6.65 6.38 4.98
C LEU A 84 5.37 6.27 5.80
N TYR A 85 4.91 7.36 6.44
CA TYR A 85 3.65 7.36 7.18
C TYR A 85 2.48 6.88 6.31
N LEU A 86 2.38 7.40 5.07
CA LEU A 86 1.32 6.98 4.15
C LEU A 86 1.46 5.50 3.75
N LEU A 87 2.67 5.03 3.48
CA LEU A 87 2.95 3.63 3.16
C LEU A 87 2.56 2.71 4.31
N LEU A 88 2.98 3.01 5.54
CA LEU A 88 2.71 2.21 6.72
C LEU A 88 1.21 2.20 7.06
N LYS A 89 0.54 3.34 6.95
CA LYS A 89 -0.92 3.42 7.12
C LYS A 89 -1.66 2.57 6.10
N LYS A 90 -1.19 2.55 4.84
CA LYS A 90 -1.75 1.69 3.80
C LYS A 90 -1.39 0.22 3.98
N ARG A 91 -0.23 -0.10 4.55
CA ARG A 91 0.17 -1.48 4.86
C ARG A 91 -0.84 -2.20 5.76
N VAL A 92 -1.51 -1.48 6.66
CA VAL A 92 -2.58 -2.03 7.51
C VAL A 92 -3.76 -2.54 6.68
N GLU A 93 -4.26 -1.71 5.75
CA GLU A 93 -5.32 -2.07 4.80
C GLU A 93 -4.90 -3.29 3.96
N TYR A 94 -3.59 -3.40 3.70
CA TYR A 94 -3.04 -4.45 2.88
C TYR A 94 -2.79 -5.78 3.58
N ASN A 95 -2.70 -5.77 4.90
CA ASN A 95 -2.39 -6.98 5.65
C ASN A 95 -3.45 -8.06 5.42
N LEU A 96 -4.69 -7.63 5.16
CA LEU A 96 -5.79 -8.50 4.74
C LEU A 96 -5.43 -9.35 3.52
N PHE A 97 -4.65 -8.83 2.57
CA PHE A 97 -4.33 -9.50 1.31
C PHE A 97 -3.05 -10.34 1.34
N VAL A 98 -2.33 -10.40 2.47
CA VAL A 98 -1.06 -11.14 2.56
C VAL A 98 -1.26 -12.62 2.23
N SER A 99 -2.38 -13.23 2.65
CA SER A 99 -2.73 -14.62 2.31
C SER A 99 -3.01 -14.86 0.82
N TYR A 100 -3.26 -13.79 0.05
CA TYR A 100 -3.48 -13.84 -1.39
C TYR A 100 -2.23 -13.49 -2.20
N MET A 101 -1.17 -13.01 -1.52
CA MET A 101 0.15 -12.88 -2.14
C MET A 101 0.83 -14.24 -2.17
N ASP A 102 1.50 -14.53 -3.28
CA ASP A 102 2.31 -15.73 -3.40
C ASP A 102 3.62 -15.53 -2.61
N GLU A 103 3.83 -16.32 -1.55
CA GLU A 103 5.05 -16.29 -0.72
C GLU A 103 6.32 -16.45 -1.58
N LYS A 104 6.24 -17.22 -2.68
CA LYS A 104 7.37 -17.45 -3.59
C LYS A 104 7.68 -16.28 -4.51
N GLN A 105 6.73 -15.36 -4.71
CA GLN A 105 6.91 -14.15 -5.52
C GLN A 105 7.38 -12.95 -4.67
N GLY A 106 7.48 -13.12 -3.35
CA GLY A 106 7.75 -12.02 -2.41
C GLY A 106 6.66 -10.94 -2.48
N ILE A 107 6.83 -9.84 -1.75
CA ILE A 107 6.01 -8.64 -1.94
C ILE A 107 6.18 -8.25 -3.42
N PRO A 108 5.15 -8.40 -4.28
CA PRO A 108 5.29 -7.99 -5.67
C PRO A 108 5.59 -6.49 -5.62
N THR A 109 6.62 -6.05 -6.34
CA THR A 109 7.12 -4.66 -6.41
C THR A 109 8.07 -4.15 -5.31
N SER A 110 8.96 -5.00 -4.77
CA SER A 110 10.08 -4.55 -3.93
C SER A 110 10.91 -3.45 -4.62
N ASP A 111 11.34 -3.65 -5.87
CA ASP A 111 12.21 -2.69 -6.57
C ASP A 111 11.55 -1.36 -6.92
N LYS A 112 10.27 -1.36 -7.33
CA LYS A 112 9.55 -0.11 -7.62
C LYS A 112 9.31 0.69 -6.35
N LEU A 113 9.02 0.00 -5.24
CA LEU A 113 8.89 0.63 -3.93
C LEU A 113 10.25 1.21 -3.49
N PHE A 114 11.36 0.49 -3.62
CA PHE A 114 12.66 1.03 -3.24
C PHE A 114 13.07 2.24 -4.08
N LYS A 115 12.96 2.15 -5.40
CA LYS A 115 13.24 3.29 -6.30
C LYS A 115 12.43 4.53 -5.96
N LEU A 116 11.21 4.36 -5.45
CA LEU A 116 10.36 5.46 -5.02
C LEU A 116 10.88 6.16 -3.74
N PHE A 117 11.58 5.42 -2.88
CA PHE A 117 12.07 5.90 -1.59
C PHE A 117 13.56 6.29 -1.60
N GLU A 118 14.36 5.88 -2.58
CA GLU A 118 15.79 6.21 -2.70
C GLU A 118 16.07 7.72 -2.53
N ASN A 119 15.51 8.56 -3.40
CA ASN A 119 15.76 10.01 -3.36
C ASN A 119 15.19 10.67 -2.07
N PRO A 120 13.96 10.38 -1.62
CA PRO A 120 13.46 10.88 -0.34
C PRO A 120 14.35 10.50 0.86
N ILE A 121 14.85 9.26 0.92
CA ILE A 121 15.72 8.79 2.02
C ILE A 121 17.01 9.61 2.03
N GLU A 122 17.67 9.76 0.88
CA GLU A 122 18.92 10.52 0.79
C GLU A 122 18.72 11.98 1.23
N LYS A 123 17.65 12.63 0.78
CA LYS A 123 17.31 14.00 1.21
C LYS A 123 17.10 14.11 2.72
N ALA A 124 16.37 13.17 3.32
CA ALA A 124 16.12 13.17 4.75
C ALA A 124 17.41 12.93 5.55
N LYS A 125 18.31 12.06 5.06
CA LYS A 125 19.66 11.87 5.64
C LYS A 125 20.52 13.12 5.55
N SER A 126 20.63 13.73 4.36
CA SER A 126 21.42 14.96 4.17
C SER A 126 20.89 16.14 4.99
N ALA A 127 19.57 16.17 5.26
CA ALA A 127 18.94 17.17 6.12
C ALA A 127 19.07 16.85 7.63
N GLY A 128 19.72 15.74 8.02
CA GLY A 128 19.90 15.36 9.42
C GLY A 128 18.61 14.94 10.13
N LEU A 129 17.57 14.56 9.39
CA LEU A 129 16.25 14.24 9.96
C LEU A 129 16.16 12.81 10.52
N LEU A 130 17.08 11.93 10.10
CA LEU A 130 17.07 10.51 10.45
C LEU A 130 18.19 10.18 11.43
N ARG A 131 17.96 9.17 12.27
CA ARG A 131 18.99 8.55 13.12
C ARG A 131 20.19 8.11 12.27
N GLU A 132 21.38 8.20 12.86
CA GLU A 132 22.66 8.03 12.14
C GLU A 132 22.86 6.61 11.60
N ASP A 133 22.32 5.62 12.29
CA ASP A 133 22.34 4.21 11.92
C ASP A 133 21.17 3.78 11.02
N PHE A 134 20.35 4.72 10.52
CA PHE A 134 19.24 4.39 9.61
C PHE A 134 19.76 3.86 8.26
N ASN A 135 19.52 2.58 8.02
CA ASN A 135 19.94 1.87 6.82
C ASN A 135 18.78 1.77 5.82
N GLY A 136 18.68 2.80 4.97
CA GLY A 136 17.62 3.04 3.98
C GLY A 136 16.81 1.81 3.53
N ARG A 137 17.40 0.92 2.72
CA ARG A 137 16.68 -0.22 2.14
C ARG A 137 16.28 -1.27 3.17
N SER A 138 17.19 -1.67 4.06
CA SER A 138 16.94 -2.74 5.03
C SER A 138 15.92 -2.31 6.09
N ASP A 139 16.06 -1.09 6.60
CA ASP A 139 15.17 -0.57 7.63
C ASP A 139 13.79 -0.30 7.06
N LEU A 140 13.69 0.22 5.82
CA LEU A 140 12.38 0.37 5.17
C LEU A 140 11.61 -0.94 5.12
N LEU A 141 12.27 -2.06 4.78
CA LEU A 141 11.64 -3.39 4.83
C LEU A 141 11.24 -3.78 6.25
N LEU A 142 12.14 -3.61 7.21
CA LEU A 142 11.88 -3.95 8.60
C LEU A 142 10.65 -3.20 9.14
N LEU A 143 10.56 -1.89 8.89
CA LEU A 143 9.42 -1.07 9.31
C LEU A 143 8.09 -1.55 8.69
N ILE A 144 8.09 -1.91 7.41
CA ILE A 144 6.91 -2.48 6.73
C ILE A 144 6.53 -3.82 7.36
N MET A 145 7.50 -4.66 7.69
CA MET A 145 7.29 -5.97 8.32
C MET A 145 6.77 -5.81 9.76
N MET A 146 7.29 -4.86 10.53
CA MET A 146 6.82 -4.58 11.90
C MET A 146 5.34 -4.20 11.93
N VAL A 147 4.91 -3.30 11.02
CA VAL A 147 3.48 -2.94 10.91
C VAL A 147 2.64 -4.13 10.44
N GLY A 148 3.14 -4.93 9.50
CA GLY A 148 2.46 -6.16 9.08
C GLY A 148 2.29 -7.16 10.22
N GLY A 149 3.35 -7.39 11.00
CA GLY A 149 3.31 -8.29 12.16
C GLY A 149 2.32 -7.81 13.23
N ALA A 150 2.34 -6.52 13.56
CA ALA A 150 1.37 -5.91 14.48
C ALA A 150 -0.07 -6.06 13.96
N ALA A 151 -0.29 -5.74 12.68
CA ALA A 151 -1.60 -5.89 12.05
C ALA A 151 -2.08 -7.34 11.99
N SER A 152 -1.19 -8.34 11.89
CA SER A 152 -1.57 -9.76 11.87
C SER A 152 -1.98 -10.28 13.24
N HIS A 153 -1.36 -9.78 14.33
CA HIS A 153 -1.63 -10.25 15.69
C HIS A 153 -2.73 -9.46 16.40
N TYR A 154 -2.93 -8.19 16.03
CA TYR A 154 -3.86 -7.28 16.71
C TYR A 154 -5.07 -6.85 15.85
N ASN A 155 -5.33 -7.48 14.69
CA ASN A 155 -6.58 -7.29 13.91
C ASN A 155 -7.81 -7.91 14.58
N VAL A 156 -7.95 -7.71 15.88
CA VAL A 156 -9.17 -8.01 16.65
C VAL A 156 -10.08 -6.78 16.52
N PRO A 157 -11.40 -6.95 16.24
CA PRO A 157 -12.33 -5.82 16.20
C PRO A 157 -12.22 -4.98 17.49
N GLY A 158 -11.91 -3.68 17.36
CA GLY A 158 -11.71 -2.75 18.47
C GLY A 158 -10.25 -2.35 18.77
N CYS A 159 -9.26 -2.93 18.11
CA CYS A 159 -7.82 -2.65 18.32
C CYS A 159 -7.19 -1.66 17.32
N ASP A 160 -7.98 -0.77 16.69
CA ASP A 160 -7.47 0.23 15.73
C ASP A 160 -6.36 1.12 16.34
N HIS A 161 -6.36 1.32 17.65
CA HIS A 161 -5.32 2.06 18.38
C HIS A 161 -3.93 1.41 18.29
N THR A 162 -3.82 0.08 18.21
CA THR A 162 -2.54 -0.63 18.31
C THR A 162 -1.67 -0.44 17.06
N THR A 163 -2.29 -0.41 15.88
CA THR A 163 -1.54 -0.23 14.63
C THR A 163 -1.15 1.22 14.41
N GLU A 164 -2.03 2.18 14.72
CA GLU A 164 -1.66 3.60 14.68
C GLU A 164 -0.56 3.89 15.71
N ARG A 165 -0.61 3.28 16.90
CA ARG A 165 0.46 3.39 17.89
C ARG A 165 1.78 2.77 17.41
N THR A 166 1.73 1.64 16.69
CA THR A 166 2.92 1.03 16.08
C THR A 166 3.56 1.98 15.07
N ILE A 167 2.75 2.63 14.22
CA ILE A 167 3.25 3.64 13.27
C ILE A 167 3.88 4.82 14.02
N GLN A 168 3.25 5.33 15.07
CA GLN A 168 3.83 6.41 15.88
C GLN A 168 5.18 6.03 16.49
N LEU A 169 5.28 4.86 17.13
CA LEU A 169 6.52 4.36 17.71
C LEU A 169 7.63 4.21 16.66
N ILE A 170 7.28 3.72 15.47
CA ILE A 170 8.21 3.63 14.34
C ILE A 170 8.69 5.01 13.92
N MET A 171 7.77 5.96 13.71
CA MET A 171 8.11 7.31 13.25
C MET A 171 8.98 8.06 14.27
N GLU A 172 8.63 7.98 15.55
CA GLU A 172 9.44 8.55 16.64
C GLU A 172 10.82 7.88 16.74
N GLY A 173 10.91 6.57 16.47
CA GLY A 173 12.13 5.78 16.61
C GLY A 173 13.17 5.94 15.50
N ILE A 174 12.81 6.56 14.38
CA ILE A 174 13.72 6.80 13.23
C ILE A 174 14.17 8.25 13.09
N ILE A 175 13.49 9.19 13.75
CA ILE A 175 13.82 10.61 13.70
C ILE A 175 15.03 10.89 14.61
N LYS A 176 15.96 11.72 14.14
CA LYS A 176 17.09 12.19 14.96
C LYS A 176 16.57 13.04 16.11
N LYS A 177 16.96 12.71 17.34
CA LYS A 177 16.66 13.51 18.54
C LYS A 177 17.62 14.69 18.68
#